data_AF-A0A1B8V5Z2-F1
#
_entry.id   AF-A0A1B8V5Z2-F1
#
_cell.length_a   1.000
_cell.length_b   1.000
_cell.length_c   1.000
_cell.angle_alpha   90.00
_cell.angle_beta   90.00
_cell.angle_gamma   90.00
#
_symmetry.space_group_name_H-M   'P 1'
#
loop_
_entity.id
_entity.type
_entity.pdbx_description
1 polymer ?
#
loop_
_entity_poly.entity_id
_entity_poly.type
_entity_poly.pdbx_seq_one_letter_code
_entity_poly.pdbx_strand_id
1 'polypeptide(L)'
;MVWDRSYSVAPGWKTVVPLLVRSDDLDLSCAVIAVKQVADEQHVRWERFGLLRECITHPTPIPEYYDIPPAVFDRDQFIAALDDFRREIGLRMEWDLP
;
A
#
# COMPACT_ATOMS: atom_id res chain seq x y z
N MET A 1 0.55 11.15 -7.67
CA MET A 1 1.75 10.26 -7.65
C MET A 1 1.37 8.79 -7.41
N VAL A 2 2.24 7.81 -7.70
CA VAL A 2 1.98 6.37 -7.41
C VAL A 2 1.63 6.13 -5.93
N TRP A 3 2.26 6.92 -5.05
CA TRP A 3 2.04 6.92 -3.60
C TRP A 3 0.59 7.23 -3.20
N ASP A 4 -0.08 8.17 -3.88
CA ASP A 4 -1.47 8.57 -3.61
C ASP A 4 -2.45 7.39 -3.73
N ARG A 5 -2.16 6.47 -4.66
CA ARG A 5 -3.00 5.29 -4.88
C ARG A 5 -2.62 4.12 -3.97
N SER A 6 -1.35 4.02 -3.60
CA SER A 6 -0.83 2.97 -2.69
C SER A 6 -1.30 3.16 -1.25
N TYR A 7 -1.52 4.40 -0.80
CA TYR A 7 -1.94 4.68 0.59
C TYR A 7 -3.44 4.94 0.75
N SER A 8 -4.24 4.87 -0.32
CA SER A 8 -5.68 5.11 -0.20
C SER A 8 -6.35 4.05 0.67
N VAL A 9 -7.11 4.54 1.65
CA VAL A 9 -7.89 3.78 2.64
C VAL A 9 -9.39 4.13 2.56
N ALA A 10 -9.84 4.59 1.40
CA ALA A 10 -11.26 4.82 1.17
C ALA A 10 -12.01 3.46 1.27
N PRO A 11 -13.19 3.40 1.92
CA PRO A 11 -13.96 2.17 2.02
C PRO A 11 -14.22 1.56 0.63
N GLY A 12 -13.96 0.26 0.49
CA GLY A 12 -14.06 -0.48 -0.77
C GLY A 12 -12.86 -0.33 -1.71
N TRP A 13 -11.88 0.53 -1.39
CA TRP A 13 -10.66 0.67 -2.17
C TRP A 13 -9.79 -0.59 -2.04
N LYS A 14 -9.18 -0.97 -3.16
CA LYS A 14 -8.25 -2.10 -3.26
C LYS A 14 -6.97 -1.61 -3.91
N THR A 15 -5.84 -1.81 -3.24
CA THR A 15 -4.54 -1.36 -3.74
C THR A 15 -3.45 -2.37 -3.41
N VAL A 16 -2.30 -2.23 -4.06
CA VAL A 16 -1.11 -3.05 -3.77
C VAL A 16 -0.13 -2.21 -2.98
N VAL A 17 0.27 -2.74 -1.82
CA VAL A 17 1.22 -2.11 -0.93
C VAL A 17 2.54 -2.90 -0.98
N PRO A 18 3.65 -2.28 -1.41
CA PRO A 18 4.96 -2.91 -1.28
C PRO A 18 5.40 -2.90 0.20
N LEU A 19 5.84 -4.04 0.71
CA LEU A 19 6.27 -4.22 2.11
C LEU A 19 7.78 -4.20 2.28
N LEU A 20 8.50 -4.89 1.39
CA LEU A 20 9.96 -4.99 1.43
C LEU A 20 10.53 -4.65 0.08
N VAL A 21 10.98 -3.40 -0.04
CA VAL A 21 11.69 -2.89 -1.20
C VAL A 21 13.18 -2.90 -0.87
N ARG A 22 14.01 -3.38 -1.80
CA ARG A 22 15.46 -3.29 -1.62
C ARG A 22 15.85 -1.81 -1.62
N SER A 23 16.79 -1.41 -0.77
CA SER A 23 17.19 -0.01 -0.64
C SER A 23 17.71 0.62 -1.94
N ASP A 24 18.16 -0.20 -2.89
CA ASP A 24 18.66 0.19 -4.22
C ASP A 24 17.61 0.11 -5.33
N ASP A 25 16.42 -0.43 -5.04
CA ASP A 25 15.35 -0.70 -6.02
C ASP A 25 14.32 0.43 -6.04
N LEU A 26 14.75 1.59 -6.54
CA LEU A 26 13.95 2.82 -6.60
C LEU A 26 12.79 2.75 -7.60
N ASP A 27 12.87 1.88 -8.60
CA ASP A 27 11.85 1.69 -9.64
C ASP A 27 10.93 0.48 -9.39
N LEU A 28 11.12 -0.23 -8.27
CA LEU A 28 10.39 -1.46 -7.93
C LEU A 28 10.49 -2.53 -9.03
N SER A 29 11.60 -2.54 -9.77
CA SER A 29 11.87 -3.51 -10.84
C SER A 29 12.31 -4.87 -10.29
N CYS A 30 12.62 -4.95 -9.01
CA CYS A 30 13.06 -6.18 -8.36
C CYS A 30 11.89 -6.91 -7.71
N ALA A 31 12.09 -8.19 -7.38
CA ALA A 31 11.08 -8.96 -6.66
C ALA A 31 10.83 -8.34 -5.27
N VAL A 32 9.68 -7.70 -5.11
CA VAL A 32 9.24 -7.03 -3.88
C VAL A 32 8.14 -7.86 -3.23
N ILE A 33 8.21 -8.07 -1.92
CA ILE A 33 7.07 -8.63 -1.18
C ILE A 33 6.00 -7.55 -1.14
N ALA A 34 4.82 -7.87 -1.66
CA ALA A 34 3.69 -6.96 -1.71
C ALA A 34 2.44 -7.64 -1.15
N VAL A 35 1.46 -6.82 -0.79
CA VAL A 35 0.18 -7.30 -0.28
C VAL A 35 -0.96 -6.52 -0.89
N LYS A 36 -2.10 -7.19 -1.08
CA LYS A 36 -3.31 -6.50 -1.49
C LYS A 36 -3.97 -5.88 -0.26
N GLN A 37 -3.98 -4.57 -0.20
CA GLN A 37 -4.70 -3.83 0.82
C GLN A 37 -6.16 -3.65 0.42
N VAL A 38 -7.06 -3.88 1.37
CA VAL A 38 -8.50 -3.61 1.27
C VAL A 38 -8.90 -2.79 2.49
N ALA A 39 -9.62 -1.70 2.30
CA ALA A 39 -10.15 -0.89 3.40
C ALA A 39 -11.68 -0.96 3.44
N ASP A 40 -12.24 -0.96 4.65
CA ASP A 40 -13.66 -0.70 4.89
C ASP A 40 -13.82 0.47 5.86
N GLU A 41 -15.00 0.63 6.46
CA GLU A 41 -15.29 1.73 7.37
C GLU A 41 -14.51 1.66 8.69
N GLN A 42 -14.09 0.46 9.12
CA GLN A 42 -13.50 0.22 10.44
C GLN A 42 -12.08 -0.30 10.38
N HIS A 43 -11.70 -0.99 9.29
CA HIS A 43 -10.44 -1.69 9.21
C HIS A 43 -9.70 -1.46 7.90
N VAL A 44 -8.37 -1.54 7.99
CA VAL A 44 -7.48 -1.78 6.85
C VAL A 44 -7.00 -3.23 6.95
N ARG A 45 -7.19 -4.00 5.88
CA ARG A 45 -6.75 -5.40 5.80
C ARG A 45 -5.68 -5.56 4.75
N TRP A 46 -4.60 -6.20 5.13
CA TRP A 46 -3.58 -6.69 4.22
C TRP A 46 -3.91 -8.14 3.92
N GLU A 47 -4.51 -8.36 2.76
CA GLU A 47 -4.95 -9.65 2.26
C GLU A 47 -4.00 -10.13 1.16
N ARG A 48 -3.84 -11.45 1.01
CA ARG A 48 -3.13 -12.07 -0.12
C ARG A 48 -1.71 -11.52 -0.35
N PHE A 49 -0.76 -12.03 0.40
CA PHE A 49 0.66 -11.72 0.27
C PHE A 49 1.24 -12.39 -0.98
N GLY A 50 2.12 -11.70 -1.68
CA GLY A 50 2.71 -12.20 -2.92
C GLY A 50 4.01 -11.50 -3.30
N LEU A 51 4.60 -11.95 -4.41
CA LEU A 51 5.78 -11.31 -5.00
C LEU A 51 5.36 -10.45 -6.18
N LEU A 52 5.68 -9.17 -6.12
CA LEU A 52 5.64 -8.25 -7.23
C LEU A 52 6.96 -8.37 -7.99
N ARG A 53 6.90 -8.79 -9.27
CA ARG A 53 8.10 -9.01 -10.12
C ARG A 53 8.23 -7.99 -11.25
N GLU A 54 7.21 -7.15 -11.44
CA GLU A 54 7.10 -6.17 -12.51
C GLU A 54 6.42 -4.89 -11.99
N CYS A 55 6.50 -3.79 -12.74
CA CYS A 55 5.93 -2.49 -12.34
C CYS A 55 4.44 -2.58 -11.93
N ILE A 56 4.08 -1.87 -10.86
CA ILE A 56 2.70 -1.76 -10.32
C ILE A 56 1.68 -1.25 -11.36
N THR A 57 2.13 -0.66 -12.47
CA THR A 57 1.28 -0.21 -13.58
C THR A 57 0.64 -1.36 -14.36
N HIS A 58 1.09 -2.61 -14.18
CA HIS A 58 0.49 -3.78 -14.80
C HIS A 58 -0.86 -4.14 -14.13
N PRO A 59 -1.91 -4.54 -14.88
CA PRO A 59 -3.24 -4.83 -14.33
C PRO A 59 -3.27 -5.97 -13.30
N THR A 60 -2.27 -6.86 -13.34
CA THR A 60 -2.08 -7.95 -12.36
C THR A 60 -0.63 -7.95 -11.89
N PRO A 61 -0.25 -7.06 -10.97
CA PRO A 61 1.16 -6.84 -10.64
C PRO A 61 1.73 -7.91 -9.70
N ILE A 62 0.86 -8.73 -9.09
CA ILE A 62 1.24 -9.87 -8.25
C ILE A 62 0.82 -11.18 -8.97
N PRO A 63 1.73 -11.84 -9.70
CA PRO A 63 1.45 -13.10 -10.39
C PRO A 63 1.34 -14.30 -9.44
N GLU A 64 1.95 -14.22 -8.26
CA GLU A 64 2.10 -15.35 -7.33
C GLU A 64 1.69 -14.91 -5.91
N TYR A 65 0.74 -15.64 -5.32
CA TYR A 65 0.26 -15.42 -3.96
C TYR A 65 0.59 -16.61 -3.07
N TYR A 66 0.85 -16.32 -1.80
CA TYR A 66 1.16 -17.31 -0.76
C TYR A 66 0.03 -17.38 0.26
N ASP A 67 -0.11 -18.55 0.89
CA ASP A 67 -1.12 -18.81 1.92
C ASP A 67 -0.66 -18.26 3.28
N ILE A 68 -0.71 -16.93 3.40
CA ILE A 68 -0.36 -16.18 4.59
C ILE A 68 -1.63 -15.55 5.18
N PRO A 69 -1.88 -15.71 6.50
CA PRO A 69 -3.03 -15.09 7.14
C PRO A 69 -3.08 -13.57 6.96
N PRO A 70 -4.27 -12.98 6.78
CA PRO A 70 -4.41 -11.53 6.69
C PRO A 70 -3.94 -10.81 7.97
N ALA A 71 -3.31 -9.65 7.80
CA ALA A 71 -3.11 -8.71 8.88
C ALA A 71 -4.24 -7.67 8.88
N VAL A 72 -4.78 -7.36 10.05
CA VAL A 72 -5.91 -6.44 10.22
C VAL A 72 -5.49 -5.31 11.14
N PHE A 73 -5.75 -4.08 10.71
CA PHE A 73 -5.45 -2.86 11.43
C PHE A 73 -6.73 -2.09 11.69
N ASP A 74 -6.80 -1.44 12.85
CA ASP A 74 -7.79 -0.40 13.12
C ASP A 74 -7.57 0.75 12.13
N ARG A 75 -8.65 1.19 11.48
CA ARG A 75 -8.57 2.17 10.40
C ARG A 75 -8.10 3.54 10.91
N ASP A 76 -8.60 3.98 12.05
CA ASP A 76 -8.30 5.31 12.57
C ASP A 76 -6.84 5.38 13.03
N GLN A 77 -6.34 4.33 13.68
CA GLN A 77 -4.93 4.24 14.04
C GLN A 77 -4.01 4.20 12.81
N PHE A 78 -4.40 3.45 11.77
CA PHE A 78 -3.64 3.37 10.53
C PHE A 78 -3.55 4.74 9.83
N ILE A 79 -4.66 5.47 9.72
CA ILE A 79 -4.70 6.81 9.14
C ILE A 79 -3.87 7.79 9.97
N ALA A 80 -4.00 7.76 11.29
CA ALA A 80 -3.24 8.64 12.17
C ALA A 80 -1.73 8.45 11.98
N ALA A 81 -1.25 7.21 11.88
CA ALA A 81 0.16 6.92 11.62
C ALA A 81 0.63 7.43 10.25
N LEU A 82 -0.21 7.31 9.20
CA LEU A 82 0.11 7.88 7.89
C LEU A 82 0.18 9.42 7.93
N ASP A 83 -0.74 10.05 8.63
CA ASP A 83 -0.77 11.51 8.78
C ASP A 83 0.41 12.04 9.59
N ASP A 84 0.81 11.33 10.66
CA ASP A 84 2.03 11.59 11.42
C ASP A 84 3.27 11.52 10.52
N PHE A 85 3.39 10.45 9.72
CA PHE A 85 4.50 10.27 8.80
C PHE A 85 4.54 11.38 7.74
N ARG A 86 3.40 11.70 7.11
CA ARG A 86 3.30 12.78 6.11
C ARG A 86 3.74 14.12 6.68
N ARG A 87 3.32 14.43 7.91
CA ARG A 87 3.70 15.65 8.63
C ARG A 87 5.21 15.71 8.87
N GLU A 88 5.82 14.62 9.29
CA GLU A 88 7.26 14.56 9.57
C GLU A 88 8.09 14.85 8.30
N ILE A 89 7.69 14.29 7.16
CA ILE A 89 8.43 14.48 5.89
C ILE A 89 7.96 15.69 5.07
N GLY A 90 6.97 16.44 5.56
CA GLY A 90 6.39 17.59 4.86
C GLY A 90 5.68 17.25 3.54
N LEU A 91 5.18 16.01 3.40
CA LEU A 91 4.50 15.56 2.17
C LEU A 91 3.06 16.09 2.12
N ARG A 92 2.75 16.86 1.07
CA ARG A 92 1.40 17.32 0.75
C ARG A 92 0.83 16.53 -0.42
N MET A 93 -0.41 16.07 -0.27
CA MET A 93 -1.13 15.35 -1.31
C MET A 93 -1.92 16.34 -2.17
N GLU A 94 -2.21 15.98 -3.43
CA GLU A 94 -2.92 16.85 -4.37
C GLU A 94 -4.32 17.27 -3.87
N TRP A 95 -4.97 16.44 -3.06
CA TRP A 95 -6.27 16.72 -2.45
C TRP A 95 -6.21 17.49 -1.12
N ASP A 96 -5.00 17.80 -0.61
CA ASP A 96 -4.83 18.73 0.52
C ASP A 96 -4.79 20.19 0.06
N LEU A 97 -4.76 20.44 -1.25
CA LEU A 97 -4.79 21.77 -1.83
C LEU A 97 -6.24 22.30 -1.85
N PRO A 98 -6.45 23.59 -1.53
CA PRO A 98 -7.78 24.20 -1.48
C PRO A 98 -8.49 24.26 -2.83
#